data_AF-A0A838SYI8-F1
#
_entry.id   AF-A0A838SYI8-F1
#
_cell.length_a   1.000
_cell.length_b   1.000
_cell.length_c   1.000
_cell.angle_alpha   90.00
_cell.angle_beta   90.00
_cell.angle_gamma   90.00
#
_symmetry.space_group_name_H-M   'P 1'
#
loop_
_entity.id
_entity.type
_entity.pdbx_description
1 polymer ?
#
loop_
_entity_poly.entity_id
_entity_poly.type
_entity_poly.pdbx_seq_one_letter_code
_entity_poly.pdbx_strand_id
1 'polypeptide(L)'
;YSRGDSLPVLRDHPRNLFTLLGDQYAIHSWEPITQLCPAKLCPDRSGAGSLGWWRSTAYDLSVVSGHVVLPADLTRGLPAIDQGWSGFAGRQPAGTDPRCAGQLARCGSLNAPVAWADRRQPESEAFLDSLDDRSSRPTLHFLHTLFPHQPWQYLPSGQQYTSSILTPGLYRGEWEADDWLVTQGYQRHLLQVGAADRFIGRLRRRLQTAGLYDEALVVITADHGASFRSGQPFRTLRSDNFGSLGAVPLFIKPPGEARGGVDDRPVASVDVLPTIAEVLDEPALARGSPGAPLLHGPGPRRDHKRVRALGVEFRFPADGSALRQVVARKFELFGSDNGSVDPYDVAPEGTAKLLGRRVGPVEQVQGITVRIDDPQRYANVDPTASLLPTLVTGRVAGQLPTATPARLAVATNGRITAVTRSHLDADGEVVFQVLLPPSALRAGGNELQLLLVEDAPGSPALRELAQDPA
;
A
#
# COMPACT_ATOMS: atom_id res chain seq x y z
N TYR A 1 27.10 -7.19 2.21
CA TYR A 1 26.11 -6.29 1.59
C TYR A 1 26.10 -6.58 0.09
N SER A 2 24.92 -6.57 -0.56
CA SER A 2 24.84 -6.92 -1.99
C SER A 2 25.75 -6.02 -2.82
N ARG A 3 26.30 -6.59 -3.89
CA ARG A 3 27.10 -5.82 -4.86
C ARG A 3 26.10 -4.98 -5.68
N GLY A 4 26.49 -3.79 -6.12
CA GLY A 4 25.61 -2.91 -6.90
C GLY A 4 25.02 -3.58 -8.15
N ASP A 5 25.72 -4.60 -8.68
CA ASP A 5 25.37 -5.29 -9.91
C ASP A 5 24.69 -6.66 -9.70
N SER A 6 24.45 -7.08 -8.45
CA SER A 6 23.80 -8.37 -8.17
C SER A 6 22.28 -8.21 -8.16
N LEU A 7 21.59 -9.00 -8.99
CA LEU A 7 20.14 -9.13 -9.01
C LEU A 7 19.67 -10.12 -7.92
N PRO A 8 18.44 -9.99 -7.38
CA PRO A 8 17.90 -10.89 -6.36
C PRO A 8 17.46 -12.25 -6.96
N VAL A 9 18.39 -12.93 -7.62
CA VAL A 9 18.21 -14.18 -8.34
C VAL A 9 19.24 -15.21 -7.89
N LEU A 10 18.90 -16.49 -8.04
CA LEU A 10 19.74 -17.61 -7.61
C LEU A 10 21.16 -17.56 -8.17
N ARG A 11 21.34 -17.11 -9.42
CA ARG A 11 22.67 -17.01 -10.06
C ARG A 11 23.62 -16.10 -9.28
N ASP A 12 23.13 -14.96 -8.82
CA ASP A 12 23.93 -13.94 -8.17
C ASP A 12 23.98 -14.16 -6.64
N HIS A 13 23.01 -14.91 -6.11
CA HIS A 13 22.91 -15.33 -4.71
C HIS A 13 22.76 -16.86 -4.58
N PRO A 14 23.78 -17.66 -4.98
CA PRO A 14 23.71 -19.12 -4.98
C PRO A 14 23.66 -19.71 -3.56
N ARG A 15 24.17 -18.96 -2.58
CA ARG A 15 24.06 -19.26 -1.16
C ARG A 15 22.98 -18.38 -0.55
N ASN A 16 21.78 -18.93 -0.41
CA ASN A 16 20.59 -18.26 0.12
C ASN A 16 19.80 -19.22 1.03
N LEU A 17 18.77 -18.72 1.71
CA LEU A 17 17.99 -19.52 2.68
C LEU A 17 17.49 -20.84 2.09
N PHE A 18 17.01 -20.84 0.84
CA PHE A 18 16.47 -22.02 0.18
C PHE A 18 17.55 -23.06 -0.12
N THR A 19 18.70 -22.63 -0.63
CA THR A 19 19.81 -23.56 -0.91
C THR A 19 20.49 -24.07 0.36
N LEU A 20 20.44 -23.29 1.45
CA LEU A 20 20.98 -23.69 2.74
C LEU A 20 20.12 -24.75 3.44
N LEU A 21 18.80 -24.73 3.26
CA LEU A 21 17.87 -25.64 3.93
C LEU A 21 17.31 -26.76 3.02
N GLY A 22 17.41 -26.63 1.69
CA GLY A 22 16.73 -27.52 0.73
C GLY A 22 17.11 -28.99 0.78
N ASP A 23 18.28 -29.34 1.32
CA ASP A 23 18.68 -30.75 1.48
C ASP A 23 17.95 -31.44 2.63
N GLN A 24 17.50 -30.68 3.64
CA GLN A 24 16.86 -31.21 4.85
C GLN A 24 15.36 -30.85 4.94
N TYR A 25 14.95 -29.70 4.40
CA TYR A 25 13.59 -29.17 4.50
C TYR A 25 12.80 -29.34 3.20
N ALA A 26 11.50 -29.60 3.29
CA ALA A 26 10.55 -29.37 2.21
C ALA A 26 10.27 -27.87 2.12
N ILE A 27 10.36 -27.27 0.93
CA ILE A 27 10.29 -25.82 0.75
C ILE A 27 9.00 -25.43 0.04
N HIS A 28 8.24 -24.53 0.66
CA HIS A 28 7.11 -23.84 0.04
C HIS A 28 7.44 -22.35 -0.02
N SER A 29 7.56 -21.81 -1.24
CA SER A 29 8.05 -20.45 -1.45
C SER A 29 7.20 -19.68 -2.45
N TRP A 30 6.77 -18.48 -2.07
CA TRP A 30 6.12 -17.51 -2.94
C TRP A 30 7.00 -16.28 -3.07
N GLU A 31 7.60 -16.13 -4.25
CA GLU A 31 8.54 -15.05 -4.58
C GLU A 31 8.02 -14.25 -5.79
N PRO A 32 7.04 -13.35 -5.63
CA PRO A 32 6.52 -12.55 -6.75
C PRO A 32 7.56 -11.59 -7.36
N ILE A 33 8.61 -11.23 -6.60
CA ILE A 33 9.69 -10.32 -7.06
C ILE A 33 11.03 -11.05 -7.22
N THR A 34 11.39 -11.90 -6.26
CA THR A 34 12.71 -12.56 -6.22
C THR A 34 12.68 -13.88 -6.98
N GLN A 35 13.86 -14.39 -7.36
CA GLN A 35 13.98 -15.72 -7.96
C GLN A 35 15.14 -16.47 -7.32
N LEU A 36 15.10 -16.60 -5.99
CA LEU A 36 16.19 -17.19 -5.21
C LEU A 36 16.00 -18.69 -5.00
N CYS A 37 14.77 -19.21 -4.97
CA CYS A 37 14.55 -20.64 -4.83
C CYS A 37 14.85 -21.40 -6.15
N PRO A 38 15.72 -22.43 -6.12
CA PRO A 38 15.96 -23.30 -7.27
C PRO A 38 14.69 -24.05 -7.69
N ALA A 39 14.49 -24.21 -9.01
CA ALA A 39 13.33 -24.92 -9.56
C ALA A 39 13.20 -26.37 -9.07
N LYS A 40 14.31 -27.03 -8.74
CA LYS A 40 14.31 -28.39 -8.17
C LYS A 40 13.73 -28.45 -6.75
N LEU A 41 13.81 -27.35 -6.01
CA LEU A 41 13.32 -27.24 -4.63
C LEU A 41 11.92 -26.60 -4.56
N CYS A 42 11.59 -25.73 -5.52
CA CYS A 42 10.30 -25.05 -5.62
C CYS A 42 9.68 -25.28 -7.02
N PRO A 43 9.06 -26.45 -7.27
CA PRO A 43 8.45 -26.75 -8.57
C PRO A 43 7.17 -25.94 -8.84
N ASP A 44 6.43 -25.58 -7.78
CA ASP A 44 5.17 -24.84 -7.85
C ASP A 44 5.39 -23.34 -7.94
N ARG A 45 5.94 -22.88 -9.07
CA ARG A 45 5.88 -21.46 -9.44
C ARG A 45 4.47 -21.15 -9.95
N SER A 46 3.60 -20.72 -9.04
CA SER A 46 2.21 -20.35 -9.35
C SER A 46 2.12 -19.36 -10.53
N GLY A 47 1.58 -19.82 -11.66
CA GLY A 47 0.88 -18.97 -12.64
C GLY A 47 1.61 -18.57 -13.94
N ALA A 48 2.79 -19.10 -14.26
CA ALA A 48 3.41 -18.91 -15.58
C ALA A 48 2.82 -19.92 -16.59
N GLY A 49 2.08 -19.44 -17.60
CA GLY A 49 1.63 -20.28 -18.73
C GLY A 49 0.14 -20.26 -19.07
N SER A 50 -0.72 -19.54 -18.34
CA SER A 50 -2.14 -19.39 -18.74
C SER A 50 -2.31 -18.37 -19.87
N LEU A 51 -3.36 -18.52 -20.69
CA LEU A 51 -3.66 -17.59 -21.78
C LEU A 51 -3.88 -16.14 -21.29
N GLY A 52 -4.45 -15.99 -20.08
CA GLY A 52 -4.66 -14.69 -19.43
C GLY A 52 -3.34 -14.01 -19.02
N TRP A 53 -2.36 -14.79 -18.55
CA TRP A 53 -1.03 -14.29 -18.22
C TRP A 53 -0.30 -13.77 -19.47
N TRP A 54 -0.28 -14.55 -20.55
CA TRP A 54 0.35 -14.12 -21.82
C TRP A 54 -0.26 -12.85 -22.40
N ARG A 55 -1.60 -12.69 -22.31
CA ARG A 55 -2.29 -11.47 -22.73
C ARG A 55 -1.88 -10.25 -21.87
N SER A 56 -1.84 -10.41 -20.54
CA SER A 56 -1.39 -9.35 -19.63
C SER A 56 0.05 -8.94 -19.92
N THR A 57 0.96 -9.90 -20.08
CA THR A 57 2.37 -9.65 -20.36
C THR A 57 2.56 -8.96 -21.70
N ALA A 58 1.87 -9.39 -22.76
CA ALA A 58 1.95 -8.73 -24.07
C ALA A 58 1.48 -7.26 -23.99
N TYR A 59 0.45 -6.98 -23.20
CA TYR A 59 -0.06 -5.63 -23.02
C TYR A 59 0.88 -4.76 -22.18
N ASP A 60 1.40 -5.27 -21.06
CA ASP A 60 2.40 -4.56 -20.25
C ASP A 60 3.66 -4.24 -21.05
N LEU A 61 4.13 -5.21 -21.86
CA LEU A 61 5.23 -4.99 -22.79
C LEU A 61 4.92 -3.89 -23.79
N SER A 62 3.69 -3.78 -24.28
CA SER A 62 3.29 -2.71 -25.20
C SER A 62 3.34 -1.33 -24.54
N VAL A 63 2.91 -1.21 -23.28
CA VAL A 63 2.95 0.06 -22.53
C VAL A 63 4.40 0.45 -22.20
N VAL A 64 5.20 -0.50 -21.71
CA VAL A 64 6.63 -0.28 -21.42
C VAL A 64 7.37 0.10 -22.70
N SER A 65 7.13 -0.61 -23.79
CA SER A 65 7.73 -0.31 -25.09
C SER A 65 7.32 1.07 -25.61
N GLY A 66 6.08 1.48 -25.37
CA GLY A 66 5.61 2.85 -25.63
C GLY A 66 6.44 3.90 -24.87
N HIS A 67 6.70 3.69 -23.57
CA HIS A 67 7.54 4.60 -22.76
C HIS A 67 9.00 4.64 -23.18
N VAL A 68 9.51 3.59 -23.84
CA VAL A 68 10.90 3.51 -24.33
C VAL A 68 11.05 4.13 -25.72
N VAL A 69 10.08 3.91 -26.60
CA VAL A 69 10.22 4.22 -28.03
C VAL A 69 9.57 5.55 -28.42
N LEU A 70 8.52 5.98 -27.70
CA LEU A 70 7.81 7.21 -28.06
C LEU A 70 8.51 8.47 -27.55
N PRO A 71 8.44 9.60 -28.30
CA PRO A 71 8.83 10.92 -27.82
C PRO A 71 8.06 11.32 -26.54
N ALA A 72 8.67 12.18 -25.71
CA ALA A 72 8.14 12.60 -24.41
C ALA A 72 6.70 13.17 -24.45
N ASP A 73 6.31 13.79 -25.57
CA ASP A 73 4.95 14.31 -25.74
C ASP A 73 3.89 13.22 -25.90
N LEU A 74 4.26 12.08 -26.49
CA LEU A 74 3.36 10.95 -26.71
C LEU A 74 3.34 9.99 -25.52
N THR A 75 4.36 10.00 -24.66
CA THR A 75 4.37 9.21 -23.42
C THR A 75 3.45 9.76 -22.34
N ARG A 76 3.07 11.05 -22.40
CA ARG A 76 2.07 11.65 -21.50
C ARG A 76 0.70 10.98 -21.55
N GLY A 77 0.32 10.44 -22.71
CA GLY A 77 -0.94 9.69 -22.88
C GLY A 77 -0.85 8.21 -22.52
N LEU A 78 0.35 7.70 -22.19
CA LEU A 78 0.52 6.31 -21.82
C LEU A 78 0.24 6.09 -20.33
N PRO A 79 -0.27 4.92 -19.95
CA PRO A 79 -0.43 4.57 -18.54
C PRO A 79 0.90 4.60 -17.77
N ALA A 80 0.87 5.00 -16.51
CA ALA A 80 2.03 5.08 -15.63
C ALA A 80 2.66 3.69 -15.40
N ILE A 81 4.00 3.57 -15.54
CA ILE A 81 4.75 2.32 -15.35
C ILE A 81 5.64 2.29 -14.10
N ASP A 82 5.62 3.37 -13.34
CA ASP A 82 6.44 3.65 -12.16
C ASP A 82 5.69 3.40 -10.84
N GLN A 83 4.35 3.27 -10.91
CA GLN A 83 3.47 3.05 -9.74
C GLN A 83 3.08 1.58 -9.53
N GLY A 84 3.63 0.65 -10.32
CA GLY A 84 3.35 -0.78 -10.24
C GLY A 84 4.43 -1.61 -10.93
N TRP A 85 4.33 -2.94 -10.85
CA TRP A 85 5.28 -3.88 -11.49
C TRP A 85 4.71 -4.57 -12.74
N SER A 86 3.39 -4.54 -12.88
CA SER A 86 2.61 -5.11 -13.98
C SER A 86 1.21 -4.50 -13.94
N GLY A 87 0.40 -4.75 -14.96
CA GLY A 87 -0.95 -4.23 -15.02
C GLY A 87 -1.02 -2.75 -15.39
N PHE A 88 -0.09 -2.28 -16.23
CA PHE A 88 0.07 -0.86 -16.50
C PHE A 88 -1.15 -0.27 -17.19
N ALA A 89 -1.89 -1.04 -17.99
CA ALA A 89 -3.09 -0.57 -18.67
C ALA A 89 -4.38 -0.57 -17.82
N GLY A 90 -4.25 -0.49 -16.49
CA GLY A 90 -5.37 -0.30 -15.59
C GLY A 90 -6.31 0.80 -16.09
N ARG A 91 -7.61 0.48 -16.14
CA ARG A 91 -8.67 1.33 -16.67
C ARG A 91 -8.57 2.74 -16.03
N GLN A 92 -8.21 3.75 -16.82
CA GLN A 92 -8.47 5.14 -16.45
C GLN A 92 -9.98 5.28 -16.18
N PRO A 93 -10.42 6.04 -15.16
CA PRO A 93 -11.82 6.47 -15.10
C PRO A 93 -12.19 7.05 -16.46
N ALA A 94 -13.33 6.65 -17.01
CA ALA A 94 -13.79 7.18 -18.28
C ALA A 94 -13.89 8.71 -18.15
N GLY A 95 -12.99 9.45 -18.80
CA GLY A 95 -12.98 10.90 -18.62
C GLY A 95 -11.84 11.71 -19.24
N THR A 96 -10.99 11.14 -20.10
CA THR A 96 -9.85 11.87 -20.73
C THR A 96 -9.62 11.57 -22.21
N ASP A 97 -10.46 10.73 -22.86
CA ASP A 97 -10.43 10.63 -24.33
C ASP A 97 -11.61 11.39 -24.97
N PRO A 98 -11.38 12.59 -25.55
CA PRO A 98 -12.41 13.36 -26.23
C PRO A 98 -13.01 12.65 -27.46
N ARG A 99 -12.45 11.50 -27.90
CA ARG A 99 -13.04 10.68 -28.98
C ARG A 99 -14.11 9.69 -28.52
N CYS A 100 -14.33 9.55 -27.21
CA CYS A 100 -15.29 8.60 -26.64
C CYS A 100 -16.49 9.26 -25.94
N ALA A 101 -16.63 10.59 -26.03
CA ALA A 101 -17.83 11.29 -25.60
C ALA A 101 -19.00 10.99 -26.55
N GLY A 102 -19.88 10.06 -26.17
CA GLY A 102 -21.19 9.88 -26.82
C GLY A 102 -21.52 8.50 -27.38
N GLN A 103 -20.72 7.45 -27.16
CA GLN A 103 -21.08 6.08 -27.60
C GLN A 103 -20.88 5.03 -26.50
N LEU A 104 -21.82 5.00 -25.56
CA LEU A 104 -21.98 4.02 -24.48
C LEU A 104 -22.09 2.54 -24.94
N ALA A 105 -22.12 2.26 -26.25
CA ALA A 105 -22.34 0.92 -26.80
C ALA A 105 -21.14 0.29 -27.54
N ARG A 106 -20.00 0.98 -27.70
CA ARG A 106 -18.82 0.43 -28.42
C ARG A 106 -17.59 0.17 -27.55
N CYS A 107 -17.52 0.73 -26.35
CA CYS A 107 -16.49 0.39 -25.35
C CYS A 107 -17.01 -0.54 -24.24
N GLY A 108 -18.31 -0.87 -24.25
CA GLY A 108 -18.88 -2.01 -23.55
C GLY A 108 -19.03 -3.16 -24.54
N SER A 109 -18.64 -4.37 -24.12
CA SER A 109 -18.73 -5.62 -24.90
C SER A 109 -17.66 -5.85 -25.97
N LEU A 110 -16.45 -6.20 -25.53
CA LEU A 110 -15.74 -7.35 -26.10
C LEU A 110 -15.26 -8.26 -24.97
N ASN A 111 -15.99 -9.37 -24.83
CA ASN A 111 -15.68 -10.61 -24.13
C ASN A 111 -14.21 -10.84 -23.73
N ALA A 112 -13.85 -10.38 -22.54
CA ALA A 112 -13.31 -11.16 -21.43
C ALA A 112 -13.02 -10.17 -20.29
N PRO A 113 -13.37 -10.46 -19.04
CA PRO A 113 -12.70 -9.78 -17.95
C PRO A 113 -11.24 -10.24 -18.04
N VAL A 114 -10.35 -9.42 -18.60
CA VAL A 114 -9.02 -9.38 -18.01
C VAL A 114 -9.23 -8.64 -16.69
N ALA A 115 -9.89 -9.32 -15.75
CA ALA A 115 -9.75 -9.04 -14.35
C ALA A 115 -8.25 -9.20 -14.13
N TRP A 116 -7.57 -8.06 -14.05
CA TRP A 116 -6.22 -7.95 -13.55
C TRP A 116 -6.24 -8.66 -12.21
N ALA A 117 -5.76 -9.91 -12.18
CA ALA A 117 -5.75 -10.70 -10.98
C ALA A 117 -4.58 -10.19 -10.16
N ASP A 118 -4.80 -9.09 -9.44
CA ASP A 118 -3.94 -8.72 -8.34
C ASP A 118 -3.72 -9.96 -7.47
N ARG A 119 -2.48 -10.45 -7.49
CA ARG A 119 -2.14 -11.75 -6.94
C ARG A 119 -1.94 -11.72 -5.44
N ARG A 120 -1.95 -10.53 -4.81
CA ARG A 120 -1.76 -10.36 -3.36
C ARG A 120 -2.68 -11.28 -2.54
N GLN A 121 -3.97 -11.28 -2.85
CA GLN A 121 -4.95 -12.12 -2.16
C GLN A 121 -4.81 -13.61 -2.55
N PRO A 122 -4.84 -14.01 -3.83
CA PRO A 122 -4.64 -15.42 -4.22
C PRO A 122 -3.32 -16.05 -3.73
N GLU A 123 -2.19 -15.33 -3.75
CA GLU A 123 -0.91 -15.81 -3.24
C GLU A 123 -0.93 -15.94 -1.71
N SER A 124 -1.60 -15.02 -1.02
CA SER A 124 -1.81 -15.14 0.42
C SER A 124 -2.66 -16.36 0.77
N GLU A 125 -3.72 -16.65 0.00
CA GLU A 125 -4.53 -17.87 0.18
C GLU A 125 -3.71 -19.14 -0.08
N ALA A 126 -3.02 -19.20 -1.23
CA ALA A 126 -2.19 -20.36 -1.57
C ALA A 126 -1.09 -20.62 -0.52
N PHE A 127 -0.51 -19.56 0.04
CA PHE A 127 0.43 -19.68 1.15
C PHE A 127 -0.22 -20.27 2.41
N LEU A 128 -1.41 -19.79 2.78
CA LEU A 128 -2.15 -20.34 3.93
C LEU A 128 -2.54 -21.80 3.72
N ASP A 129 -2.90 -22.19 2.50
CA ASP A 129 -3.23 -23.57 2.15
C ASP A 129 -1.99 -24.48 2.26
N SER A 130 -0.80 -23.97 1.90
CA SER A 130 0.45 -24.74 2.02
C SER A 130 0.79 -25.19 3.44
N LEU A 131 0.25 -24.50 4.46
CA LEU A 131 0.46 -24.86 5.87
C LEU A 131 -0.24 -26.18 6.26
N ASP A 132 -1.08 -26.76 5.39
CA ASP A 132 -1.65 -28.10 5.58
C ASP A 132 -0.74 -29.23 5.10
N ASP A 133 0.41 -28.91 4.48
CA ASP A 133 1.30 -29.96 3.98
C ASP A 133 1.80 -30.86 5.12
N ARG A 134 1.62 -32.16 4.93
CA ARG A 134 2.05 -33.22 5.86
C ARG A 134 3.30 -33.90 5.31
N SER A 135 4.29 -33.10 4.95
CA SER A 135 5.61 -33.58 4.58
C SER A 135 6.21 -34.44 5.69
N SER A 136 6.89 -35.52 5.31
CA SER A 136 7.68 -36.34 6.24
C SER A 136 9.00 -35.67 6.65
N ARG A 137 9.38 -34.59 5.97
CA ARG A 137 10.52 -33.71 6.29
C ARG A 137 10.02 -32.44 6.98
N PRO A 138 10.83 -31.81 7.84
CA PRO A 138 10.57 -30.45 8.31
C PRO A 138 10.30 -29.48 7.14
N THR A 139 9.43 -28.49 7.34
CA THR A 139 9.03 -27.57 6.26
C THR A 139 9.59 -26.15 6.46
N LEU A 140 9.90 -25.48 5.35
CA LEU A 140 10.16 -24.05 5.28
C LEU A 140 9.05 -23.40 4.46
N HIS A 141 8.25 -22.55 5.10
CA HIS A 141 7.24 -21.73 4.42
C HIS A 141 7.76 -20.28 4.31
N PHE A 142 7.95 -19.81 3.08
CA PHE A 142 8.42 -18.46 2.78
C PHE A 142 7.40 -17.72 1.92
N LEU A 143 6.99 -16.53 2.37
CA LEU A 143 6.13 -15.63 1.60
C LEU A 143 6.78 -14.25 1.52
N HIS A 144 7.08 -13.81 0.30
CA HIS A 144 7.32 -12.40 0.01
C HIS A 144 5.99 -11.76 -0.37
N THR A 145 5.30 -11.19 0.63
CA THR A 145 4.02 -10.51 0.42
C THR A 145 4.21 -9.14 -0.25
N LEU A 146 3.36 -8.82 -1.22
CA LEU A 146 3.28 -7.48 -1.81
C LEU A 146 2.39 -6.54 -1.00
N PHE A 147 1.82 -6.96 0.14
CA PHE A 147 1.18 -6.02 1.06
C PHE A 147 2.25 -5.32 1.93
N PRO A 148 2.23 -3.97 2.08
CA PRO A 148 1.31 -2.98 1.53
C PRO A 148 1.91 -2.18 0.34
N HIS A 149 2.68 -2.80 -0.55
CA HIS A 149 3.25 -2.15 -1.73
C HIS A 149 2.15 -1.52 -2.62
N GLN A 150 2.48 -0.41 -3.28
CA GLN A 150 1.61 0.23 -4.27
C GLN A 150 1.32 -0.68 -5.48
N PRO A 151 0.18 -0.55 -6.18
CA PRO A 151 -0.89 0.42 -5.94
C PRO A 151 -1.68 0.11 -4.67
N TRP A 152 -2.05 1.17 -3.94
CA TRP A 152 -2.88 1.05 -2.73
C TRP A 152 -4.35 0.96 -3.12
N GLN A 153 -4.92 -0.23 -2.95
CA GLN A 153 -6.24 -0.58 -3.48
C GLN A 153 -7.13 -1.27 -2.45
N TYR A 154 -6.59 -1.64 -1.29
CA TYR A 154 -7.30 -2.43 -0.28
C TYR A 154 -7.62 -1.63 0.98
N LEU A 155 -8.81 -1.91 1.51
CA LEU A 155 -9.25 -1.54 2.85
C LEU A 155 -8.69 -2.53 3.89
N PRO A 156 -8.69 -2.18 5.18
CA PRO A 156 -8.30 -3.11 6.25
C PRO A 156 -9.07 -4.44 6.25
N SER A 157 -10.32 -4.43 5.76
CA SER A 157 -11.14 -5.64 5.62
C SER A 157 -10.64 -6.61 4.54
N GLY A 158 -9.71 -6.19 3.67
CA GLY A 158 -9.30 -6.90 2.47
C GLY A 158 -10.20 -6.64 1.25
N GLN A 159 -11.29 -5.88 1.39
CA GLN A 159 -12.06 -5.43 0.22
C GLN A 159 -11.24 -4.43 -0.59
N GLN A 160 -11.38 -4.47 -1.92
CA GLN A 160 -10.86 -3.43 -2.79
C GLN A 160 -11.74 -2.19 -2.68
N TYR A 161 -11.16 -0.99 -2.77
CA TYR A 161 -11.92 0.26 -2.86
C TYR A 161 -11.74 1.02 -4.17
N THR A 162 -10.73 0.65 -4.95
CA THR A 162 -10.44 1.27 -6.24
C THR A 162 -9.72 0.28 -7.16
N SER A 163 -9.99 0.39 -8.45
CA SER A 163 -9.22 -0.27 -9.50
C SER A 163 -8.14 0.65 -10.09
N SER A 164 -8.08 1.91 -9.67
CA SER A 164 -7.07 2.86 -10.13
C SER A 164 -5.70 2.49 -9.56
N ILE A 165 -4.68 2.57 -10.41
CA ILE A 165 -3.27 2.43 -10.02
C ILE A 165 -2.61 3.79 -9.74
N LEU A 166 -3.32 4.88 -10.04
CA LEU A 166 -2.80 6.24 -9.89
C LEU A 166 -2.90 6.70 -8.43
N THR A 167 -1.84 7.41 -8.02
CA THR A 167 -1.74 8.06 -6.71
C THR A 167 -1.43 9.53 -6.97
N PRO A 168 -2.43 10.43 -6.86
CA PRO A 168 -2.19 11.86 -7.05
C PRO A 168 -1.07 12.37 -6.12
N GLY A 169 -0.22 13.25 -6.65
CA GLY A 169 0.95 13.79 -5.97
C GLY A 169 2.18 12.85 -5.94
N LEU A 170 2.10 11.63 -6.48
CA LEU A 170 3.24 10.72 -6.61
C LEU A 170 3.57 10.49 -8.09
N TYR A 171 4.73 10.95 -8.53
CA TYR A 171 5.19 10.84 -9.91
C TYR A 171 6.65 10.38 -9.95
N ARG A 172 6.95 9.33 -10.72
CA ARG A 172 8.31 8.76 -10.90
C ARG A 172 9.03 8.45 -9.59
N GLY A 173 8.27 8.03 -8.57
CA GLY A 173 8.79 7.71 -7.24
C GLY A 173 9.14 8.93 -6.39
N GLU A 174 8.66 10.12 -6.76
CA GLU A 174 8.82 11.36 -6.01
C GLU A 174 7.46 11.97 -5.64
N TRP A 175 7.35 12.43 -4.40
CA TRP A 175 6.20 13.22 -3.95
C TRP A 175 6.33 14.65 -4.43
N GLU A 176 5.22 15.19 -4.93
CA GLU A 176 5.07 16.62 -5.19
C GLU A 176 5.05 17.44 -3.88
N ALA A 177 5.04 18.76 -4.02
CA ALA A 177 5.10 19.68 -2.90
C ALA A 177 3.78 19.77 -2.09
N ASP A 178 2.66 19.25 -2.62
CA ASP A 178 1.37 19.30 -1.94
C ASP A 178 1.28 18.28 -0.79
N ASP A 179 1.44 18.77 0.44
CA ASP A 179 1.38 17.94 1.66
C ASP A 179 0.06 17.17 1.83
N TRP A 180 -1.06 17.65 1.29
CA TRP A 180 -2.34 16.94 1.41
C TRP A 180 -2.38 15.73 0.49
N LEU A 181 -1.88 15.85 -0.75
CA LEU A 181 -1.78 14.70 -1.64
C LEU A 181 -0.85 13.62 -1.05
N VAL A 182 0.26 14.04 -0.43
CA VAL A 182 1.15 13.13 0.31
C VAL A 182 0.43 12.47 1.49
N THR A 183 -0.34 13.25 2.26
CA THR A 183 -1.12 12.75 3.40
C THR A 183 -2.19 11.76 2.96
N GLN A 184 -2.87 12.02 1.84
CA GLN A 184 -3.84 11.08 1.24
C GLN A 184 -3.15 9.81 0.73
N GLY A 185 -1.96 9.93 0.14
CA GLY A 185 -1.12 8.78 -0.18
C GLY A 185 -0.78 7.95 1.07
N TYR A 186 -0.43 8.61 2.16
CA TYR A 186 -0.12 7.95 3.43
C TYR A 186 -1.36 7.28 4.05
N GLN A 187 -2.52 7.93 3.99
CA GLN A 187 -3.81 7.35 4.38
C GLN A 187 -4.06 6.04 3.63
N ARG A 188 -3.94 6.05 2.29
CA ARG A 188 -4.13 4.87 1.44
C ARG A 188 -3.15 3.74 1.80
N HIS A 189 -1.89 4.08 2.10
CA HIS A 189 -0.90 3.14 2.58
C HIS A 189 -1.30 2.51 3.92
N LEU A 190 -1.73 3.29 4.91
CA LEU A 190 -2.14 2.80 6.23
C LEU A 190 -3.38 1.90 6.16
N LEU A 191 -4.34 2.20 5.29
CA LEU A 191 -5.49 1.32 5.03
C LEU A 191 -5.03 -0.05 4.53
N GLN A 192 -4.07 -0.08 3.61
CA GLN A 192 -3.52 -1.32 3.09
C GLN A 192 -2.58 -2.04 4.07
N VAL A 193 -1.93 -1.32 5.00
CA VAL A 193 -1.27 -1.92 6.17
C VAL A 193 -2.30 -2.70 7.01
N GLY A 194 -3.51 -2.17 7.18
CA GLY A 194 -4.61 -2.90 7.83
C GLY A 194 -4.97 -4.21 7.12
N ALA A 195 -4.87 -4.25 5.78
CA ALA A 195 -5.07 -5.49 5.02
C ALA A 195 -3.94 -6.50 5.28
N ALA A 196 -2.69 -6.02 5.41
CA ALA A 196 -1.55 -6.83 5.81
C ALA A 196 -1.74 -7.41 7.22
N ASP A 197 -2.20 -6.59 8.18
CA ASP A 197 -2.51 -7.02 9.55
C ASP A 197 -3.61 -8.10 9.57
N ARG A 198 -4.69 -7.91 8.79
CA ARG A 198 -5.72 -8.93 8.62
C ARG A 198 -5.15 -10.26 8.13
N PHE A 199 -4.23 -10.23 7.17
CA PHE A 199 -3.54 -11.43 6.68
C PHE A 199 -2.69 -12.06 7.80
N ILE A 200 -1.91 -11.28 8.55
CA ILE A 200 -1.12 -11.78 9.68
C ILE A 200 -2.02 -12.46 10.72
N GLY A 201 -3.18 -11.87 11.03
CA GLY A 201 -4.18 -12.47 11.91
C GLY A 201 -4.70 -13.81 11.39
N ARG A 202 -4.89 -13.96 10.08
CA ARG A 202 -5.27 -15.23 9.44
C ARG A 202 -4.14 -16.25 9.47
N LEU A 203 -2.91 -15.84 9.16
CA LEU A 203 -1.70 -16.66 9.26
C LEU A 203 -1.55 -17.25 10.66
N ARG A 204 -1.64 -16.40 11.70
CA ARG A 204 -1.59 -16.86 13.09
C ARG A 204 -2.66 -17.92 13.37
N ARG A 205 -3.92 -17.66 13.03
CA ARG A 205 -5.02 -18.63 13.24
C ARG A 205 -4.78 -19.93 12.48
N ARG A 206 -4.28 -19.84 11.25
CA ARG A 206 -4.01 -21.00 10.41
C ARG A 206 -2.89 -21.87 10.98
N LEU A 207 -1.78 -21.26 11.41
CA LEU A 207 -0.70 -21.94 12.12
C LEU A 207 -1.21 -22.64 13.39
N GLN A 208 -2.11 -22.00 14.14
CA GLN A 208 -2.69 -22.58 15.35
C GLN A 208 -3.56 -23.80 15.02
N THR A 209 -4.45 -23.69 14.03
CA THR A 209 -5.30 -24.81 13.58
C THR A 209 -4.48 -25.97 13.02
N ALA A 210 -3.36 -25.69 12.35
CA ALA A 210 -2.44 -26.69 11.84
C ALA A 210 -1.56 -27.35 12.92
N GLY A 211 -1.60 -26.86 14.17
CA GLY A 211 -0.70 -27.30 15.25
C GLY A 211 0.73 -26.76 15.13
N LEU A 212 1.03 -25.98 14.09
CA LEU A 212 2.38 -25.47 13.80
C LEU A 212 2.75 -24.25 14.64
N TYR A 213 1.77 -23.51 15.17
CA TYR A 213 2.07 -22.23 15.82
C TYR A 213 3.02 -22.37 16.99
N ASP A 214 2.89 -23.42 17.82
CA ASP A 214 3.76 -23.62 18.98
C ASP A 214 5.10 -24.27 18.59
N GLU A 215 5.13 -25.11 17.56
CA GLU A 215 6.32 -25.85 17.11
C GLU A 215 7.24 -25.04 16.19
N ALA A 216 6.70 -24.06 15.47
CA ALA A 216 7.45 -23.32 14.46
C ALA A 216 8.17 -22.08 15.02
N LEU A 217 9.31 -21.78 14.40
CA LEU A 217 9.86 -20.43 14.35
C LEU A 217 9.05 -19.59 13.36
N VAL A 218 8.45 -18.51 13.82
CA VAL A 218 7.72 -17.57 12.95
C VAL A 218 8.47 -16.24 12.92
N VAL A 219 8.86 -15.80 11.72
CA VAL A 219 9.51 -14.50 11.50
C VAL A 219 8.64 -13.67 10.56
N ILE A 220 8.27 -12.46 10.99
CA ILE A 220 7.56 -11.47 10.16
C ILE A 220 8.42 -10.21 10.14
N THR A 221 8.77 -9.74 8.93
CA THR A 221 9.53 -8.50 8.77
C THR A 221 9.21 -7.83 7.42
N ALA A 222 9.83 -6.68 7.16
CA ALA A 222 9.77 -6.00 5.87
C ALA A 222 11.18 -5.76 5.33
N ASP A 223 11.29 -5.66 4.01
CA ASP A 223 12.53 -5.35 3.31
C ASP A 223 12.92 -3.87 3.48
N HIS A 224 11.95 -2.97 3.35
CA HIS A 224 12.07 -1.55 3.61
C HIS A 224 10.70 -0.91 3.89
N GLY A 225 10.71 0.34 4.35
CA GLY A 225 9.52 1.17 4.51
C GLY A 225 9.26 2.08 3.32
N ALA A 226 8.49 3.15 3.55
CA ALA A 226 8.13 4.14 2.54
C ALA A 226 8.10 5.55 3.15
N SER A 227 8.61 6.54 2.43
CA SER A 227 8.63 7.93 2.88
C SER A 227 7.40 8.67 2.38
N PHE A 228 6.72 9.41 3.27
CA PHE A 228 5.57 10.27 2.96
C PHE A 228 5.91 11.70 3.37
N ARG A 229 6.87 12.30 2.63
CA ARG A 229 7.35 13.66 2.83
C ARG A 229 7.19 14.43 1.53
N SER A 230 6.55 15.59 1.60
CA SER A 230 6.38 16.50 0.46
C SER A 230 7.71 16.88 -0.17
N GLY A 231 7.73 16.90 -1.51
CA GLY A 231 8.92 17.23 -2.31
C GLY A 231 10.07 16.23 -2.16
N GLN A 232 9.84 15.02 -1.63
CA GLN A 232 10.89 14.04 -1.39
C GLN A 232 10.63 12.70 -2.12
N PRO A 233 11.71 11.93 -2.39
CA PRO A 233 11.57 10.59 -2.90
C PRO A 233 10.77 9.68 -1.97
N PHE A 234 9.90 8.88 -2.56
CA PHE A 234 9.07 7.89 -1.88
C PHE A 234 9.89 6.71 -1.32
N ARG A 235 10.95 6.29 -2.03
CA ARG A 235 11.77 5.11 -1.68
C ARG A 235 13.28 5.34 -1.69
N THR A 236 13.75 6.39 -2.33
CA THR A 236 15.19 6.67 -2.38
C THR A 236 15.66 7.19 -1.03
N LEU A 237 16.69 6.55 -0.49
CA LEU A 237 17.28 6.91 0.80
C LEU A 237 17.97 8.28 0.73
N ARG A 238 17.68 9.11 1.73
CA ARG A 238 18.33 10.40 2.02
C ARG A 238 18.72 10.42 3.50
N SER A 239 19.53 11.40 3.88
CA SER A 239 19.97 11.56 5.28
C SER A 239 18.82 11.83 6.27
N ASP A 240 17.69 12.33 5.79
CA ASP A 240 16.57 12.80 6.61
C ASP A 240 15.31 11.91 6.55
N ASN A 241 15.34 10.82 5.78
CA ASN A 241 14.18 9.92 5.61
C ASN A 241 14.43 8.47 6.06
N PHE A 242 15.58 8.17 6.68
CA PHE A 242 15.91 6.83 7.14
C PHE A 242 14.88 6.23 8.09
N GLY A 243 14.30 7.04 8.99
CA GLY A 243 13.25 6.56 9.89
C GLY A 243 12.06 5.94 9.16
N SER A 244 11.71 6.45 7.98
CA SER A 244 10.58 5.97 7.19
C SER A 244 10.91 4.77 6.31
N LEU A 245 12.19 4.60 5.95
CA LEU A 245 12.64 3.57 5.00
C LEU A 245 13.36 2.39 5.66
N GLY A 246 14.14 2.63 6.70
CA GLY A 246 15.01 1.64 7.33
C GLY A 246 14.52 1.10 8.67
N ALA A 247 13.56 1.77 9.32
CA ALA A 247 12.93 1.28 10.55
C ALA A 247 11.74 0.36 10.21
N VAL A 248 12.06 -0.90 9.90
CA VAL A 248 11.09 -1.93 9.53
C VAL A 248 10.65 -2.77 10.74
N PRO A 249 9.43 -3.34 10.74
CA PRO A 249 9.00 -4.28 11.78
C PRO A 249 9.86 -5.55 11.75
N LEU A 250 10.09 -6.15 12.91
CA LEU A 250 10.65 -7.50 13.07
C LEU A 250 9.95 -8.17 14.24
N PHE A 251 9.13 -9.18 13.94
CA PHE A 251 8.51 -10.06 14.93
C PHE A 251 9.15 -11.44 14.81
N ILE A 252 9.60 -11.99 15.93
CA ILE A 252 10.17 -13.33 16.01
C ILE A 252 9.43 -14.07 17.12
N LYS A 253 8.80 -15.20 16.77
CA LYS A 253 8.21 -16.14 17.72
C LYS A 253 9.03 -17.44 17.68
N PRO A 254 9.83 -17.75 18.71
CA PRO A 254 10.55 -19.02 18.81
C PRO A 254 9.62 -20.22 19.07
N PRO A 255 10.03 -21.46 18.75
CA PRO A 255 9.33 -22.67 19.18
C PRO A 255 9.11 -22.71 20.70
N GLY A 256 7.96 -23.19 21.16
CA GLY A 256 7.62 -23.34 22.58
C GLY A 256 7.36 -22.04 23.36
N GLU A 257 7.57 -20.87 22.75
CA GLU A 257 7.36 -19.58 23.42
C GLU A 257 6.04 -18.91 23.02
N ALA A 258 5.25 -18.56 24.02
CA ALA A 258 3.97 -17.85 23.86
C ALA A 258 3.93 -16.47 24.53
N ARG A 259 5.02 -16.07 25.22
CA ARG A 259 5.08 -14.77 25.92
C ARG A 259 5.61 -13.70 24.99
N GLY A 260 4.87 -12.58 24.90
CA GLY A 260 5.32 -11.40 24.18
C GLY A 260 6.31 -10.58 24.99
N GLY A 261 7.27 -9.95 24.30
CA GLY A 261 8.21 -8.99 24.87
C GLY A 261 8.60 -7.95 23.83
N VAL A 262 9.14 -6.83 24.31
CA VAL A 262 9.76 -5.80 23.47
C VAL A 262 11.27 -5.86 23.70
N ASP A 263 12.01 -5.84 22.60
CA ASP A 263 13.47 -5.84 22.61
C ASP A 263 13.98 -4.62 21.83
N ASP A 264 14.50 -3.65 22.58
CA ASP A 264 15.01 -2.38 22.04
C ASP A 264 16.47 -2.48 21.54
N ARG A 265 17.07 -3.69 21.53
CA ARG A 265 18.41 -3.87 20.96
C ARG A 265 18.44 -3.40 19.49
N PRO A 266 19.53 -2.80 19.03
CA PRO A 266 19.64 -2.28 17.67
C PRO A 266 19.87 -3.41 16.64
N VAL A 267 18.85 -4.23 16.41
CA VAL A 267 18.82 -5.37 15.47
C VAL A 267 18.66 -4.95 14.01
N ALA A 268 19.11 -5.77 13.07
CA ALA A 268 19.00 -5.53 11.63
C ALA A 268 18.55 -6.80 10.91
N SER A 269 18.02 -6.67 9.70
CA SER A 269 17.56 -7.81 8.89
C SER A 269 18.63 -8.91 8.69
N VAL A 270 19.92 -8.55 8.71
CA VAL A 270 21.04 -9.50 8.64
C VAL A 270 21.13 -10.45 9.84
N ASP A 271 20.47 -10.13 10.94
CA ASP A 271 20.42 -10.96 12.17
C ASP A 271 19.41 -12.11 12.07
N VAL A 272 18.49 -12.07 11.10
CA VAL A 272 17.46 -13.10 10.91
C VAL A 272 18.08 -14.47 10.61
N LEU A 273 19.03 -14.55 9.68
CA LEU A 273 19.67 -15.82 9.31
C LEU A 273 20.45 -16.47 10.48
N PRO A 274 21.32 -15.74 11.21
CA PRO A 274 21.91 -16.25 12.45
C PRO A 274 20.90 -16.70 13.50
N THR A 275 19.75 -16.03 13.60
CA THR A 275 18.68 -16.42 14.54
C THR A 275 18.01 -17.72 14.11
N ILE A 276 17.77 -17.92 12.81
CA ILE A 276 17.29 -19.20 12.27
C ILE A 276 18.31 -20.30 12.58
N ALA A 277 19.61 -20.04 12.32
CA ALA A 277 20.68 -21.00 12.59
C ALA A 277 20.77 -21.39 14.08
N GLU A 278 20.54 -20.44 14.98
CA GLU A 278 20.48 -20.68 16.44
C GLU A 278 19.32 -21.60 16.82
N VAL A 279 18.12 -21.36 16.29
CA VAL A 279 16.94 -22.23 16.57
C VAL A 279 17.13 -23.64 16.05
N LEU A 280 17.81 -23.79 14.92
CA LEU A 280 18.08 -25.09 14.32
C LEU A 280 19.28 -25.82 14.94
N ASP A 281 20.01 -25.19 15.86
CA ASP A 281 21.30 -25.68 16.39
C ASP A 281 22.33 -25.97 15.28
N GLU A 282 22.31 -25.14 14.22
CA GLU A 282 23.10 -25.32 13.00
C GLU A 282 23.91 -24.04 12.67
N PRO A 283 24.88 -23.66 13.51
CA PRO A 283 25.62 -22.38 13.38
C PRO A 283 26.40 -22.26 12.05
N ALA A 284 26.70 -23.39 11.39
CA ALA A 284 27.34 -23.41 10.08
C ALA A 284 26.50 -22.73 8.99
N LEU A 285 25.16 -22.74 9.10
CA LEU A 285 24.24 -22.10 8.14
C LEU A 285 24.55 -20.60 8.01
N ALA A 286 24.81 -19.94 9.15
CA ALA A 286 25.06 -18.51 9.22
C ALA A 286 26.54 -18.11 9.01
N ARG A 287 27.44 -19.07 8.71
CA ARG A 287 28.88 -18.78 8.55
C ARG A 287 29.13 -17.71 7.48
N GLY A 288 29.73 -16.59 7.86
CA GLY A 288 30.00 -15.46 6.95
C GLY A 288 28.85 -14.46 6.82
N SER A 289 27.72 -14.67 7.53
CA SER A 289 26.71 -13.63 7.73
C SER A 289 27.29 -12.51 8.61
N PRO A 290 26.99 -11.23 8.34
CA PRO A 290 27.41 -10.11 9.18
C PRO A 290 26.50 -9.88 10.40
N GLY A 291 25.45 -10.70 10.59
CA GLY A 291 24.52 -10.60 11.71
C GLY A 291 24.93 -11.43 12.93
N ALA A 292 24.11 -11.35 13.97
CA ALA A 292 24.24 -12.13 15.21
C ALA A 292 22.90 -12.77 15.61
N PRO A 293 22.92 -13.92 16.31
CA PRO A 293 21.71 -14.52 16.87
C PRO A 293 21.01 -13.58 17.84
N LEU A 294 19.68 -13.69 17.92
CA LEU A 294 18.83 -12.78 18.69
C LEU A 294 18.16 -13.44 19.90
N LEU A 295 18.07 -14.77 19.99
CA LEU A 295 17.30 -15.38 21.07
C LEU A 295 18.08 -15.44 22.38
N HIS A 296 19.32 -15.92 22.33
CA HIS A 296 20.16 -16.04 23.52
C HIS A 296 21.37 -15.11 23.50
N GLY A 297 21.76 -14.67 24.70
CA GLY A 297 22.93 -13.82 24.90
C GLY A 297 22.69 -12.33 24.62
N PRO A 298 23.75 -11.52 24.65
CA PRO A 298 23.63 -10.06 24.59
C PRO A 298 23.16 -9.54 23.22
N GLY A 299 23.20 -10.36 22.17
CA GLY A 299 22.89 -9.95 20.80
C GLY A 299 23.88 -8.91 20.24
N PRO A 300 23.56 -8.30 19.10
CA PRO A 300 24.44 -7.34 18.45
C PRO A 300 24.44 -5.98 19.17
N ARG A 301 25.63 -5.43 19.44
CA ARG A 301 25.82 -4.03 19.86
C ARG A 301 26.13 -3.17 18.65
N ARG A 302 25.29 -2.17 18.37
CA ARG A 302 25.45 -1.26 17.24
C ARG A 302 25.10 0.15 17.66
N ASP A 303 26.05 1.07 17.57
CA ASP A 303 25.78 2.50 17.78
C ASP A 303 25.14 3.12 16.52
N HIS A 304 25.38 2.50 15.36
CA HIS A 304 24.94 3.00 14.06
C HIS A 304 24.37 1.90 13.17
N LYS A 305 23.36 2.26 12.37
CA LYS A 305 22.88 1.49 11.21
C LYS A 305 23.67 1.92 9.97
N ARG A 306 24.15 0.95 9.21
CA ARG A 306 24.80 1.17 7.91
C ARG A 306 23.88 0.68 6.81
N VAL A 307 23.54 1.56 5.87
CA VAL A 307 22.74 1.23 4.70
C VAL A 307 23.51 1.61 3.46
N ARG A 308 23.56 0.71 2.48
CA ARG A 308 24.15 1.00 1.17
C ARG A 308 23.03 1.13 0.15
N ALA A 309 22.95 2.28 -0.50
CA ALA A 309 21.96 2.57 -1.53
C ALA A 309 22.65 3.29 -2.69
N LEU A 310 22.43 2.81 -3.93
CA LEU A 310 23.01 3.39 -5.15
C LEU A 310 24.54 3.61 -5.06
N GLY A 311 25.26 2.65 -4.49
CA GLY A 311 26.71 2.72 -4.31
C GLY A 311 27.19 3.58 -3.13
N VAL A 312 26.32 4.40 -2.54
CA VAL A 312 26.63 5.26 -1.40
C VAL A 312 26.33 4.54 -0.08
N GLU A 313 27.22 4.69 0.90
CA GLU A 313 27.00 4.21 2.27
C GLU A 313 26.51 5.33 3.17
N PHE A 314 25.38 5.11 3.83
CA PHE A 314 24.77 6.00 4.80
C PHE A 314 24.94 5.43 6.21
N ARG A 315 25.09 6.32 7.19
CA ARG A 315 25.22 5.98 8.61
C ARG A 315 24.18 6.74 9.41
N PHE A 316 23.40 6.03 10.21
CA PHE A 316 22.35 6.60 11.05
C PHE A 316 22.52 6.15 12.50
N PRO A 317 22.20 6.99 13.51
CA PRO A 317 22.14 6.56 14.90
C PRO A 317 21.18 5.37 15.07
N ALA A 318 21.57 4.41 15.90
CA ALA A 318 20.75 3.23 16.22
C ALA A 318 19.95 3.39 17.53
N ASP A 319 19.71 4.62 17.97
CA ASP A 319 19.06 5.00 19.24
C ASP A 319 17.52 5.11 19.14
N GLY A 320 16.96 4.76 17.98
CA GLY A 320 15.52 4.82 17.68
C GLY A 320 14.97 6.23 17.44
N SER A 321 15.79 7.29 17.45
CA SER A 321 15.34 8.68 17.26
C SER A 321 14.61 8.89 15.93
N ALA A 322 15.15 8.34 14.84
CA ALA A 322 14.54 8.42 13.52
C ALA A 322 13.15 7.75 13.46
N LEU A 323 12.97 6.62 14.14
CA LEU A 323 11.66 5.94 14.25
C LEU A 323 10.67 6.80 15.05
N ARG A 324 11.10 7.36 16.19
CA ARG A 324 10.24 8.21 17.03
C ARG A 324 9.72 9.43 16.28
N GLN A 325 10.52 10.04 15.39
CA GLN A 325 10.07 11.15 14.53
C GLN A 325 8.97 10.72 13.55
N VAL A 326 9.08 9.53 12.97
CA VAL A 326 8.04 8.98 12.07
C VAL A 326 6.76 8.68 12.83
N VAL A 327 6.87 8.11 14.03
CA VAL A 327 5.72 7.84 14.89
C VAL A 327 5.03 9.15 15.30
N ALA A 328 5.79 10.17 15.73
CA ALA A 328 5.24 11.47 16.09
C ALA A 328 4.44 12.09 14.92
N ARG A 329 5.02 12.13 13.72
CA ARG A 329 4.32 12.61 12.52
C ARG A 329 3.06 11.81 12.19
N LYS A 330 3.06 10.49 12.40
CA LYS A 330 1.86 9.66 12.21
C LYS A 330 0.74 10.08 13.16
N PHE A 331 1.07 10.33 14.43
CA PHE A 331 0.09 10.81 15.41
C PHE A 331 -0.36 12.25 15.15
N GLU A 332 0.51 13.11 14.61
CA GLU A 332 0.12 14.46 14.19
C GLU A 332 -0.93 14.43 13.05
N LEU A 333 -0.81 13.48 12.12
CA LEU A 333 -1.68 13.40 10.94
C LEU A 333 -2.96 12.57 11.15
N PHE A 334 -2.87 11.49 11.92
CA PHE A 334 -3.93 10.47 12.05
C PHE A 334 -4.25 10.09 13.49
N GLY A 335 -3.61 10.75 14.46
CA GLY A 335 -3.81 10.47 15.87
C GLY A 335 -5.08 11.10 16.42
N SER A 336 -5.73 10.40 17.32
CA SER A 336 -6.85 10.90 18.12
C SER A 336 -6.43 11.17 19.56
N ASP A 337 -7.20 11.97 20.30
CA ASP A 337 -6.89 12.39 21.68
C ASP A 337 -6.70 11.24 22.68
N ASN A 338 -7.26 10.06 22.38
CA ASN A 338 -7.12 8.83 23.17
C ASN A 338 -5.83 8.03 22.85
N GLY A 339 -4.95 8.54 21.98
CA GLY A 339 -3.72 7.88 21.56
C GLY A 339 -3.91 6.73 20.57
N SER A 340 -5.07 6.61 19.91
CA SER A 340 -5.24 5.72 18.76
C SER A 340 -4.87 6.42 17.44
N VAL A 341 -4.65 5.62 16.40
CA VAL A 341 -4.46 6.09 15.03
C VAL A 341 -5.63 5.58 14.21
N ASP A 342 -6.40 6.49 13.61
CA ASP A 342 -7.45 6.15 12.64
C ASP A 342 -7.15 6.87 11.30
N PRO A 343 -6.85 6.13 10.22
CA PRO A 343 -6.64 6.73 8.90
C PRO A 343 -7.84 7.54 8.38
N TYR A 344 -9.04 7.37 8.94
CA TYR A 344 -10.23 8.16 8.56
C TYR A 344 -10.39 9.45 9.37
N ASP A 345 -9.68 9.62 10.49
CA ASP A 345 -9.67 10.84 11.30
C ASP A 345 -8.67 11.89 10.78
N VAL A 346 -8.53 11.97 9.45
CA VAL A 346 -7.66 12.92 8.76
C VAL A 346 -8.48 14.00 8.09
N ALA A 347 -8.03 15.26 8.22
CA ALA A 347 -8.70 16.40 7.62
C ALA A 347 -7.67 17.50 7.28
N PRO A 348 -7.96 18.36 6.28
CA PRO A 348 -7.18 19.57 6.07
C PRO A 348 -7.14 20.44 7.33
N GLU A 349 -6.09 21.24 7.46
CA GLU A 349 -5.88 22.13 8.62
C GLU A 349 -7.13 22.96 8.94
N GLY A 350 -7.48 23.01 10.24
CA GLY A 350 -8.64 23.75 10.74
C GLY A 350 -10.00 23.10 10.50
N THR A 351 -10.08 21.95 9.80
CA THR A 351 -11.36 21.34 9.41
C THR A 351 -11.71 20.05 10.14
N ALA A 352 -10.83 19.51 10.98
CA ALA A 352 -11.06 18.26 11.72
C ALA A 352 -12.37 18.26 12.55
N LYS A 353 -12.75 19.41 13.12
CA LYS A 353 -14.01 19.59 13.86
C LYS A 353 -15.28 19.38 13.03
N LEU A 354 -15.17 19.29 11.70
CA LEU A 354 -16.28 19.02 10.81
C LEU A 354 -16.64 17.53 10.76
N LEU A 355 -15.66 16.64 10.99
CA LEU A 355 -15.88 15.20 10.93
C LEU A 355 -16.97 14.79 11.92
N GLY A 356 -17.95 14.02 11.43
CA GLY A 356 -19.10 13.58 12.19
C GLY A 356 -20.18 14.65 12.43
N ARG A 357 -20.07 15.89 11.95
CA ARG A 357 -21.18 16.84 12.12
C ARG A 357 -22.34 16.48 11.21
N ARG A 358 -23.58 16.60 11.72
CA ARG A 358 -24.78 16.55 10.87
C ARG A 358 -24.84 17.81 10.03
N VAL A 359 -25.22 17.65 8.77
CA VAL A 359 -25.47 18.78 7.87
C VAL A 359 -26.89 19.27 8.11
N GLY A 360 -27.02 20.55 8.46
CA GLY A 360 -28.30 21.25 8.50
C GLY A 360 -28.58 21.94 7.16
N PRO A 361 -29.62 22.79 7.08
CA PRO A 361 -29.84 23.64 5.91
C PRO A 361 -28.60 24.51 5.65
N VAL A 362 -28.08 24.43 4.43
CA VAL A 362 -26.92 25.20 3.97
C VAL A 362 -27.30 25.93 2.69
N GLU A 363 -26.77 27.14 2.52
CA GLU A 363 -26.98 27.90 1.28
C GLU A 363 -26.12 27.34 0.16
N GLN A 364 -26.70 27.24 -1.03
CA GLN A 364 -26.00 26.80 -2.23
C GLN A 364 -25.16 27.93 -2.83
N VAL A 365 -23.91 27.63 -3.22
CA VAL A 365 -23.06 28.59 -3.93
C VAL A 365 -23.51 28.70 -5.39
N GLN A 366 -23.66 29.94 -5.86
CA GLN A 366 -23.99 30.22 -7.26
C GLN A 366 -22.74 30.17 -8.14
N GLY A 367 -22.88 29.65 -9.36
CA GLY A 367 -21.79 29.65 -10.37
C GLY A 367 -20.67 28.63 -10.14
N ILE A 368 -20.82 27.74 -9.16
CA ILE A 368 -19.89 26.64 -8.90
C ILE A 368 -20.67 25.34 -8.94
N THR A 369 -20.19 24.41 -9.75
CA THR A 369 -20.77 23.07 -9.90
C THR A 369 -19.76 22.01 -9.53
N VAL A 370 -20.26 20.87 -9.07
CA VAL A 370 -19.45 19.71 -8.74
C VAL A 370 -19.99 18.48 -9.42
N ARG A 371 -19.08 17.69 -10.00
CA ARG A 371 -19.41 16.41 -10.63
C ARG A 371 -18.67 15.30 -9.89
N ILE A 372 -19.42 14.40 -9.27
CA ILE A 372 -18.87 13.17 -8.70
C ILE A 372 -18.69 12.16 -9.84
N ASP A 373 -17.56 11.46 -9.87
CA ASP A 373 -17.34 10.40 -10.86
C ASP A 373 -18.10 9.13 -10.47
N ASP A 374 -18.73 8.48 -11.45
CA ASP A 374 -19.52 7.25 -11.28
C ASP A 374 -20.55 7.30 -10.12
N PRO A 375 -21.44 8.31 -10.03
CA PRO A 375 -22.35 8.48 -8.88
C PRO A 375 -23.32 7.30 -8.70
N GLN A 376 -23.57 6.54 -9.77
CA GLN A 376 -24.40 5.33 -9.75
C GLN A 376 -23.86 4.25 -8.79
N ARG A 377 -22.57 4.26 -8.44
CA ARG A 377 -21.98 3.29 -7.49
C ARG A 377 -22.54 3.41 -6.07
N TYR A 378 -23.14 4.56 -5.72
CA TYR A 378 -23.70 4.82 -4.40
C TYR A 378 -25.20 4.50 -4.30
N ALA A 379 -25.87 4.21 -5.43
CA ALA A 379 -27.32 3.97 -5.46
C ALA A 379 -27.72 2.60 -4.89
N ASN A 380 -26.84 1.59 -4.97
CA ASN A 380 -27.10 0.24 -4.46
C ASN A 380 -25.80 -0.42 -3.96
N VAL A 381 -25.29 0.06 -2.83
CA VAL A 381 -24.07 -0.47 -2.20
C VAL A 381 -24.37 -1.80 -1.52
N ASP A 382 -23.53 -2.81 -1.78
CA ASP A 382 -23.47 -4.03 -0.98
C ASP A 382 -22.21 -3.99 -0.09
N PRO A 383 -22.35 -3.81 1.24
CA PRO A 383 -21.22 -3.75 2.16
C PRO A 383 -20.38 -5.03 2.21
N THR A 384 -20.90 -6.16 1.70
CA THR A 384 -20.23 -7.47 1.68
C THR A 384 -19.49 -7.74 0.37
N ALA A 385 -19.68 -6.90 -0.65
CA ALA A 385 -19.05 -7.06 -1.95
C ALA A 385 -17.52 -6.97 -1.85
N SER A 386 -16.81 -7.63 -2.78
CA SER A 386 -15.34 -7.57 -2.84
C SER A 386 -14.80 -6.17 -3.17
N LEU A 387 -15.61 -5.32 -3.80
CA LEU A 387 -15.33 -3.91 -4.08
C LEU A 387 -16.30 -3.03 -3.30
N LEU A 388 -15.79 -2.15 -2.45
CA LEU A 388 -16.58 -1.17 -1.70
C LEU A 388 -16.23 0.25 -2.18
N PRO A 389 -17.19 1.07 -2.66
CA PRO A 389 -16.88 2.36 -3.28
C PRO A 389 -16.59 3.44 -2.24
N THR A 390 -15.49 3.33 -1.49
CA THR A 390 -15.13 4.31 -0.46
C THR A 390 -14.31 5.47 -1.00
N LEU A 391 -13.71 5.36 -2.18
CA LEU A 391 -12.99 6.47 -2.82
C LEU A 391 -13.96 7.29 -3.68
N VAL A 392 -14.26 8.50 -3.21
CA VAL A 392 -15.03 9.49 -3.98
C VAL A 392 -14.04 10.36 -4.73
N THR A 393 -14.20 10.45 -6.05
CA THR A 393 -13.47 11.39 -6.91
C THR A 393 -14.44 12.28 -7.66
N GLY A 394 -13.97 13.41 -8.14
CA GLY A 394 -14.77 14.28 -8.97
C GLY A 394 -14.04 15.55 -9.38
N ARG A 395 -14.80 16.43 -10.06
CA ARG A 395 -14.33 17.71 -10.58
C ARG A 395 -15.19 18.84 -10.04
N VAL A 396 -14.56 19.99 -9.83
CA VAL A 396 -15.22 21.24 -9.47
C VAL A 396 -15.05 22.20 -10.64
N ALA A 397 -16.16 22.74 -11.14
CA ALA A 397 -16.17 23.69 -12.24
C ALA A 397 -16.77 25.02 -11.80
N GLY A 398 -16.27 26.12 -12.39
CA GLY A 398 -16.65 27.48 -12.04
C GLY A 398 -15.57 28.22 -11.26
N GLN A 399 -15.83 29.50 -10.97
CA GLN A 399 -14.87 30.35 -10.27
C GLN A 399 -15.00 30.15 -8.76
N LEU A 400 -14.04 29.45 -8.17
CA LEU A 400 -13.97 29.25 -6.73
C LEU A 400 -13.80 30.59 -6.00
N PRO A 401 -14.44 30.81 -4.82
CA PRO A 401 -14.33 32.06 -4.08
C PRO A 401 -12.96 32.24 -3.43
N THR A 402 -12.27 31.12 -3.20
CA THR A 402 -10.90 31.05 -2.69
C THR A 402 -9.96 30.49 -3.75
N ALA A 403 -8.68 30.88 -3.70
CA ALA A 403 -7.66 30.25 -4.55
C ALA A 403 -7.59 28.74 -4.30
N THR A 404 -7.36 27.95 -5.36
CA THR A 404 -7.04 26.52 -5.25
C THR A 404 -5.77 26.35 -4.40
N PRO A 405 -5.74 25.43 -3.43
CA PRO A 405 -6.71 24.38 -3.15
C PRO A 405 -7.95 24.84 -2.36
N ALA A 406 -9.16 24.50 -2.83
CA ALA A 406 -10.40 24.71 -2.08
C ALA A 406 -10.64 23.54 -1.10
N ARG A 407 -11.09 23.85 0.12
CA ARG A 407 -11.46 22.81 1.10
C ARG A 407 -12.89 22.35 0.85
N LEU A 408 -13.08 21.03 0.86
CA LEU A 408 -14.34 20.38 0.56
C LEU A 408 -14.68 19.40 1.68
N ALA A 409 -15.95 19.32 2.07
CA ALA A 409 -16.46 18.29 2.96
C ALA A 409 -17.44 17.40 2.19
N VAL A 410 -17.37 16.09 2.43
CA VAL A 410 -18.32 15.12 1.89
C VAL A 410 -19.19 14.64 3.02
N ALA A 411 -20.49 14.92 2.89
CA ALA A 411 -21.50 14.36 3.75
C ALA A 411 -22.12 13.12 3.11
N THR A 412 -22.09 12.03 3.84
CA THR A 412 -22.74 10.77 3.46
C THR A 412 -23.96 10.58 4.34
N ASN A 413 -25.14 10.45 3.74
CA ASN A 413 -26.41 10.29 4.45
C ASN A 413 -26.65 11.38 5.53
N GLY A 414 -26.35 12.65 5.18
CA GLY A 414 -26.60 13.83 6.03
C GLY A 414 -25.58 14.07 7.15
N ARG A 415 -24.45 13.36 7.17
CA ARG A 415 -23.35 13.57 8.13
C ARG A 415 -22.03 13.72 7.40
N ILE A 416 -21.22 14.71 7.78
CA ILE A 416 -19.86 14.89 7.24
C ILE A 416 -19.02 13.69 7.66
N THR A 417 -18.60 12.88 6.69
CA THR A 417 -17.85 11.64 6.94
C THR A 417 -16.40 11.76 6.51
N ALA A 418 -16.07 12.73 5.67
CA ALA A 418 -14.69 13.02 5.29
C ALA A 418 -14.54 14.48 4.85
N VAL A 419 -13.32 15.01 4.95
CA VAL A 419 -12.96 16.35 4.48
C VAL A 419 -11.70 16.24 3.63
N THR A 420 -11.57 17.06 2.60
CA THR A 420 -10.47 17.04 1.65
C THR A 420 -10.16 18.43 1.08
N ARG A 421 -9.15 18.49 0.22
CA ARG A 421 -8.83 19.64 -0.62
C ARG A 421 -8.95 19.28 -2.09
N SER A 422 -9.35 20.24 -2.92
CA SER A 422 -9.16 20.15 -4.36
C SER A 422 -7.69 20.35 -4.73
N HIS A 423 -7.31 19.90 -5.91
CA HIS A 423 -6.01 20.12 -6.54
C HIS A 423 -6.20 20.27 -8.04
N LEU A 424 -5.15 20.69 -8.75
CA LEU A 424 -5.14 20.70 -10.20
C LEU A 424 -4.67 19.33 -10.70
N ASP A 425 -5.35 18.79 -11.72
CA ASP A 425 -4.83 17.65 -12.46
C ASP A 425 -3.81 18.09 -13.54
N ALA A 426 -3.34 17.12 -14.33
CA ALA A 426 -2.36 17.38 -15.38
C ALA A 426 -2.88 18.29 -16.52
N ASP A 427 -4.20 18.39 -16.68
CA ASP A 427 -4.85 19.25 -17.68
C ASP A 427 -5.17 20.64 -17.11
N GLY A 428 -4.91 20.86 -15.82
CA GLY A 428 -5.20 22.11 -15.10
C GLY A 428 -6.63 22.21 -14.60
N GLU A 429 -7.39 21.12 -14.62
CA GLU A 429 -8.76 21.06 -14.11
C GLU A 429 -8.76 20.91 -12.58
N VAL A 430 -9.76 21.52 -11.92
CA VAL A 430 -9.89 21.40 -10.46
C VAL A 430 -10.58 20.08 -10.12
N VAL A 431 -9.81 19.16 -9.54
CA VAL A 431 -10.25 17.82 -9.14
C VAL A 431 -10.20 17.65 -7.63
N PHE A 432 -10.90 16.65 -7.10
CA PHE A 432 -10.75 16.22 -5.73
C PHE A 432 -10.80 14.70 -5.61
N GLN A 433 -10.23 14.20 -4.52
CA GLN A 433 -10.40 12.82 -4.08
C GLN A 433 -10.58 12.80 -2.56
N VAL A 434 -11.35 11.83 -2.06
CA VAL A 434 -11.50 11.61 -0.62
C VAL A 434 -11.91 10.17 -0.33
N LEU A 435 -11.40 9.64 0.78
CA LEU A 435 -11.76 8.32 1.28
C LEU A 435 -12.83 8.43 2.36
N LEU A 436 -13.95 7.76 2.15
CA LEU A 436 -14.99 7.57 3.15
C LEU A 436 -14.63 6.38 4.05
N PRO A 437 -14.94 6.42 5.36
CA PRO A 437 -14.89 5.22 6.18
C PRO A 437 -15.94 4.22 5.68
N PRO A 438 -15.65 2.90 5.65
CA PRO A 438 -16.62 1.87 5.25
C PRO A 438 -17.94 1.96 6.03
N SER A 439 -17.89 2.38 7.29
CA SER A 439 -19.04 2.59 8.16
C SER A 439 -19.97 3.74 7.74
N ALA A 440 -19.52 4.63 6.85
CA ALA A 440 -20.36 5.68 6.28
C ALA A 440 -21.37 5.13 5.25
N LEU A 441 -21.04 3.99 4.62
CA LEU A 441 -21.86 3.37 3.59
C LEU A 441 -22.79 2.33 4.19
N ARG A 442 -24.09 2.45 3.92
CA ARG A 442 -25.11 1.45 4.27
C ARG A 442 -25.47 0.59 3.06
N ALA A 443 -26.08 -0.57 3.30
CA ALA A 443 -26.66 -1.37 2.22
C ALA A 443 -27.74 -0.57 1.46
N GLY A 444 -27.72 -0.66 0.13
CA GLY A 444 -28.62 0.09 -0.75
C GLY A 444 -28.16 1.51 -1.04
N GLY A 445 -29.12 2.45 -1.11
CA GLY A 445 -28.87 3.84 -1.52
C GLY A 445 -28.17 4.67 -0.46
N ASN A 446 -27.09 5.34 -0.88
CA ASN A 446 -26.32 6.30 -0.12
C ASN A 446 -26.34 7.65 -0.82
N GLU A 447 -26.72 8.68 -0.07
CA GLU A 447 -26.71 10.06 -0.56
C GLU A 447 -25.34 10.69 -0.28
N LEU A 448 -24.72 11.28 -1.32
CA LEU A 448 -23.50 12.05 -1.19
C LEU A 448 -23.80 13.52 -1.47
N GLN A 449 -23.44 14.37 -0.50
CA GLN A 449 -23.54 15.82 -0.61
C GLN A 449 -22.14 16.42 -0.47
N LEU A 450 -21.76 17.32 -1.39
CA LEU A 450 -20.46 17.99 -1.39
C LEU A 450 -20.63 19.43 -0.98
N LEU A 451 -19.82 19.84 -0.01
CA LEU A 451 -19.89 21.14 0.62
C LEU A 451 -18.57 21.87 0.46
N LEU A 452 -18.61 23.14 0.06
CA LEU A 452 -17.48 24.06 0.16
C LEU A 452 -17.28 24.46 1.62
N VAL A 453 -16.03 24.43 2.07
CA VAL A 453 -15.64 24.81 3.43
C VAL A 453 -14.93 26.17 3.39
N GLU A 454 -15.60 27.19 3.91
CA GLU A 454 -15.11 28.57 3.97
C GLU A 454 -14.57 28.88 5.38
N ASP A 455 -13.52 29.70 5.46
CA ASP A 455 -13.05 30.21 6.75
C ASP A 455 -14.11 31.15 7.34
N ALA A 456 -14.47 30.91 8.60
CA ALA A 456 -15.31 31.81 9.37
C ALA A 456 -14.85 31.85 10.83
N PRO A 457 -15.06 32.97 11.55
CA PRO A 457 -14.70 33.09 12.95
C PRO A 457 -15.37 31.99 13.81
N GLY A 458 -14.58 31.20 14.52
CA GLY A 458 -15.04 30.18 15.46
C GLY A 458 -15.26 28.77 14.89
N SER A 459 -15.94 28.64 13.74
CA SER A 459 -16.12 27.36 13.02
C SER A 459 -16.14 27.62 11.52
N PRO A 460 -15.57 26.72 10.69
CA PRO A 460 -15.72 26.80 9.24
C PRO A 460 -17.20 26.85 8.85
N ALA A 461 -17.53 27.71 7.88
CA ALA A 461 -18.85 27.79 7.28
C ALA A 461 -18.98 26.77 6.14
N LEU A 462 -20.19 26.27 5.92
CA LEU A 462 -20.50 25.25 4.92
C LEU A 462 -21.45 25.84 3.89
N ARG A 463 -21.12 25.66 2.61
CA ARG A 463 -21.98 26.01 1.48
C ARG A 463 -22.18 24.79 0.60
N GLU A 464 -23.39 24.60 0.09
CA GLU A 464 -23.68 23.50 -0.82
C GLU A 464 -23.17 23.80 -2.24
N LEU A 465 -22.55 22.81 -2.88
CA LEU A 465 -22.17 22.90 -4.28
C LEU A 465 -23.26 22.28 -5.15
N ALA A 466 -23.63 22.98 -6.22
CA ALA A 466 -24.59 22.47 -7.20
C ALA A 466 -24.06 21.17 -7.83
N GLN A 467 -24.78 20.05 -7.72
CA GLN A 467 -24.41 18.84 -8.44
C GLN A 467 -24.76 18.99 -9.92
N ASP A 468 -23.78 18.81 -10.79
CA ASP A 468 -23.99 18.74 -12.24
C ASP A 468 -24.49 17.32 -12.61
N PRO A 469 -25.74 17.16 -13.07
CA PRO A 469 -26.24 15.88 -13.55
C PRO A 469 -25.57 15.59 -14.90
N ALA A 470 -24.51 14.76 -14.84
CA ALA A 470 -23.70 14.32 -15.97
C ALA A 470 -24.45 14.07 -17.30
#